data_AF-L8FTZ0-F1
#
_entry.id   AF-L8FTZ0-F1
#
_cell.length_a   1.000
_cell.length_b   1.000
_cell.length_c   1.000
_cell.angle_alpha   90.00
_cell.angle_beta   90.00
_cell.angle_gamma   90.00
#
_symmetry.space_group_name_H-M   'P 1'
#
loop_
_entity.id
_entity.type
_entity.pdbx_description
1 polymer ?
#
loop_
_entity_poly.entity_id
_entity_poly.type
_entity_poly.pdbx_seq_one_letter_code
_entity_poly.pdbx_strand_id
1 'polypeptide(L)'
;MWTIPGNLKRVLISIGFMICQQMTGTNAINYYAPQVFENVGITGNQNSLLATGVYGIIKVLGVIFFLLFMADSLGRRKSLLYTSVIMVVWMFYIGFYIHFDPPKAEKVIPPAGYAALTFIFFFAVSFEVGWGPVCWIYISEIPSARLRSMNVAIAATQWLFNFVVAKSVLTMTYFIFGSFCAVMFVFTWFFVPETKGIWSEWTTSSV
;
A
#
# COMPACT_ATOMS: atom_id res chain seq x y z
N MET A 1 -23.10 -5.04 19.53
CA MET A 1 -22.30 -5.23 18.29
C MET A 1 -20.84 -5.51 18.60
N TRP A 2 -20.18 -4.60 19.31
CA TRP A 2 -18.79 -4.73 19.80
C TRP A 2 -18.61 -5.74 20.93
N THR A 3 -19.73 -6.09 21.58
CA THR A 3 -19.82 -7.09 22.64
C THR A 3 -19.74 -8.52 22.14
N ILE A 4 -19.88 -8.76 20.82
CA ILE A 4 -19.74 -10.10 20.23
C ILE A 4 -18.29 -10.25 19.76
N PRO A 5 -17.52 -11.22 20.33
CA PRO A 5 -16.10 -11.38 20.03
C PRO A 5 -15.77 -11.49 18.55
N GLY A 6 -16.60 -12.23 17.78
CA GLY A 6 -16.41 -12.39 16.33
C GLY A 6 -16.55 -11.08 15.54
N ASN A 7 -17.50 -10.22 15.91
CA ASN A 7 -17.66 -8.92 15.24
C ASN A 7 -16.54 -7.95 15.61
N LEU A 8 -16.07 -7.99 16.86
CA LEU A 8 -14.95 -7.17 17.32
C LEU A 8 -13.66 -7.51 16.55
N LYS A 9 -13.35 -8.81 16.42
CA LYS A 9 -12.18 -9.29 15.66
C LYS A 9 -12.18 -8.78 14.21
N ARG A 10 -13.34 -8.80 13.56
CA ARG A 10 -13.53 -8.33 12.18
C ARG A 10 -13.30 -6.84 12.01
N VAL A 11 -13.79 -6.04 12.94
CA VAL A 11 -13.54 -4.60 12.91
C VAL A 11 -12.07 -4.31 13.20
N LEU A 12 -11.46 -5.00 14.17
CA LEU A 12 -10.03 -4.83 14.45
C LEU A 12 -9.17 -5.16 13.23
N ILE A 13 -9.50 -6.22 12.49
CA ILE A 13 -8.84 -6.53 11.22
C ILE A 13 -9.04 -5.41 10.20
N SER A 14 -10.26 -4.85 10.10
CA SER A 14 -10.57 -3.75 9.15
C SER A 14 -9.82 -2.46 9.48
N ILE A 15 -9.73 -2.10 10.77
CA ILE A 15 -8.88 -0.99 11.25
C ILE A 15 -7.42 -1.28 10.94
N GLY A 16 -6.94 -2.49 11.24
CA GLY A 16 -5.58 -2.94 10.95
C GLY A 16 -5.21 -2.79 9.48
N PHE A 17 -6.13 -3.16 8.56
CA PHE A 17 -5.95 -2.95 7.12
C PHE A 17 -5.78 -1.48 6.76
N MET A 18 -6.63 -0.60 7.28
CA MET A 18 -6.55 0.84 6.98
C MET A 18 -5.26 1.47 7.53
N ILE A 19 -4.83 1.07 8.73
CA ILE A 19 -3.55 1.51 9.29
C ILE A 19 -2.41 1.03 8.39
N CYS A 20 -2.34 -0.28 8.15
CA CYS A 20 -1.32 -0.91 7.32
C CYS A 20 -1.21 -0.25 5.94
N GLN A 21 -2.34 -0.03 5.27
CA GLN A 21 -2.40 0.58 3.95
C GLN A 21 -1.77 1.99 3.96
N GLN A 22 -2.08 2.82 4.95
CA GLN A 22 -1.51 4.18 5.02
C GLN A 22 -0.04 4.20 5.42
N MET A 23 0.36 3.31 6.33
CA MET A 23 1.75 3.24 6.80
C MET A 23 2.74 2.76 5.73
N THR A 24 2.27 2.27 4.58
CA THR A 24 3.12 2.04 3.40
C THR A 24 3.77 3.31 2.86
N GLY A 25 3.25 4.49 3.18
CA GLY A 25 3.74 5.75 2.61
C GLY A 25 3.24 6.04 1.19
N THR A 26 2.34 5.21 0.61
CA THR A 26 1.80 5.44 -0.74
C THR A 26 1.21 6.84 -0.92
N ASN A 27 0.47 7.34 0.07
CA ASN A 27 -0.13 8.67 0.00
C ASN A 27 0.91 9.79 0.11
N ALA A 28 1.93 9.60 0.95
CA ALA A 28 3.08 10.51 0.99
C ALA A 28 3.79 10.60 -0.37
N ILE A 29 4.05 9.46 -1.02
CA ILE A 29 4.64 9.42 -2.36
C ILE A 29 3.71 10.11 -3.37
N ASN A 30 2.39 9.92 -3.29
CA ASN A 30 1.46 10.56 -4.21
C ASN A 30 1.42 12.09 -4.03
N TYR A 31 1.44 12.59 -2.79
CA TYR A 31 1.40 14.04 -2.50
C TYR A 31 2.69 14.75 -2.87
N TYR A 32 3.83 14.08 -2.63
CA TYR A 32 5.14 14.64 -2.86
C TYR A 32 5.82 14.04 -4.11
N ALA A 33 5.05 13.45 -5.05
CA ALA A 33 5.59 12.76 -6.21
C ALA A 33 6.60 13.62 -7.01
N PRO A 34 6.31 14.91 -7.33
CA PRO A 34 7.29 15.76 -8.00
C PRO A 34 8.58 15.91 -7.20
N GLN A 35 8.49 16.17 -5.89
CA GLN A 35 9.69 16.30 -5.05
C GLN A 35 10.43 14.98 -4.88
N VAL A 36 9.72 13.84 -4.84
CA VAL A 36 10.32 12.50 -4.78
C VAL A 36 11.13 12.23 -6.04
N PHE A 37 10.59 12.57 -7.23
CA PHE A 37 11.29 12.41 -8.49
C PHE A 37 12.50 13.36 -8.61
N GLU A 38 12.37 14.60 -8.13
CA GLU A 38 13.49 15.54 -8.02
C GLU A 38 14.59 15.01 -7.09
N ASN A 39 14.19 14.49 -5.91
CA ASN A 39 15.07 13.88 -4.92
C ASN A 39 15.71 12.57 -5.37
N VAL A 40 15.35 12.02 -6.53
CA VAL A 40 15.99 10.84 -7.12
C VAL A 40 16.86 11.21 -8.33
N GLY A 41 16.75 12.46 -8.81
CA GLY A 41 17.62 13.04 -9.84
C GLY A 41 16.89 13.59 -11.07
N ILE A 42 15.56 13.52 -11.15
CA ILE A 42 14.82 14.15 -12.26
C ILE A 42 14.87 15.67 -12.09
N THR A 43 15.70 16.34 -12.87
CA THR A 43 15.78 17.79 -12.89
C THR A 43 14.75 18.40 -13.85
N GLY A 44 13.98 19.36 -13.34
CA GLY A 44 13.06 20.19 -14.13
C GLY A 44 11.60 19.90 -13.84
N ASN A 45 10.85 20.95 -13.47
CA ASN A 45 9.46 20.87 -13.06
C ASN A 45 8.56 20.17 -14.09
N GLN A 46 8.80 20.40 -15.40
CA GLN A 46 8.05 19.72 -16.46
C GLN A 46 8.27 18.20 -16.47
N ASN A 47 9.52 17.75 -16.28
CA ASN A 47 9.85 16.33 -16.25
C ASN A 47 9.29 15.64 -15.00
N SER A 48 9.35 16.29 -13.85
CA SER A 48 8.77 15.80 -12.59
C SER A 48 7.25 15.68 -12.66
N LEU A 49 6.58 16.65 -13.28
CA LEU A 49 5.13 16.62 -13.53
C LEU A 49 4.75 15.51 -14.53
N LEU A 50 5.50 15.36 -15.63
CA LEU A 50 5.29 14.29 -16.59
C LEU A 50 5.48 12.91 -15.95
N ALA A 51 6.56 12.71 -15.17
CA ALA A 51 6.80 11.48 -14.43
C ALA A 51 5.67 11.16 -13.45
N THR A 52 5.12 12.18 -12.78
CA THR A 52 3.93 12.04 -11.92
C THR A 52 2.69 11.62 -12.69
N GLY A 53 2.47 12.17 -13.89
CA GLY A 53 1.38 11.74 -14.78
C GLY A 53 1.52 10.27 -15.20
N VAL A 54 2.71 9.86 -15.64
CA VAL A 54 3.01 8.47 -16.02
C VAL A 54 2.85 7.53 -14.82
N TYR A 55 3.27 7.96 -13.64
CA TYR A 55 3.09 7.22 -12.40
C TYR A 55 1.62 6.95 -12.10
N GLY A 56 0.73 7.95 -12.28
CA GLY A 56 -0.71 7.77 -12.17
C GLY A 56 -1.28 6.74 -13.16
N ILE A 57 -0.85 6.80 -14.43
CA ILE A 57 -1.31 5.87 -15.48
C ILE A 57 -0.90 4.43 -15.13
N ILE A 58 0.36 4.22 -14.73
CA ILE A 58 0.88 2.90 -14.36
C ILE A 58 0.12 2.32 -13.17
N LYS A 59 -0.26 3.15 -12.19
CA LYS A 59 -1.09 2.71 -11.07
C LYS A 59 -2.47 2.24 -11.52
N VAL A 60 -3.14 3.00 -12.39
CA VAL A 60 -4.45 2.60 -12.95
C VAL A 60 -4.34 1.26 -13.70
N LEU A 61 -3.32 1.12 -14.54
CA LEU A 61 -3.06 -0.14 -15.24
C LEU A 61 -2.77 -1.31 -14.27
N GLY A 62 -2.05 -1.05 -13.18
CA GLY A 62 -1.80 -2.03 -12.12
C GLY A 62 -3.09 -2.54 -11.47
N VAL A 63 -4.01 -1.64 -11.13
CA VAL A 63 -5.32 -2.03 -10.58
C VAL A 63 -6.14 -2.84 -11.59
N ILE A 64 -6.21 -2.39 -12.84
CA ILE A 64 -6.95 -3.09 -13.90
C ILE A 64 -6.39 -4.50 -14.10
N PHE A 65 -5.06 -4.64 -14.18
CA PHE A 65 -4.40 -5.93 -14.31
C PHE A 65 -4.73 -6.85 -13.14
N PHE A 66 -4.70 -6.33 -11.91
CA PHE A 66 -5.06 -7.11 -10.74
C PHE A 66 -6.51 -7.58 -10.77
N LEU A 67 -7.46 -6.69 -11.06
CA LEU A 67 -8.88 -7.01 -11.06
C LEU A 67 -9.23 -8.03 -12.15
N LEU A 68 -8.64 -7.94 -13.34
CA LEU A 68 -8.97 -8.83 -14.45
C LEU A 68 -8.30 -10.21 -14.35
N PHE A 69 -7.06 -10.28 -13.84
CA PHE A 69 -6.26 -11.51 -13.96
C PHE A 69 -5.92 -12.15 -12.62
N MET A 70 -5.74 -11.37 -11.55
CA MET A 70 -5.19 -11.87 -10.28
C MET A 70 -6.21 -11.98 -9.15
N ALA A 71 -7.25 -11.15 -9.15
CA ALA A 71 -8.26 -11.12 -8.08
C ALA A 71 -8.92 -12.49 -7.88
N ASP A 72 -9.30 -13.14 -8.99
CA ASP A 72 -9.99 -14.43 -8.96
C ASP A 72 -9.05 -15.65 -9.06
N SER A 73 -7.81 -15.49 -9.52
CA SER A 73 -6.88 -16.61 -9.69
C SER A 73 -5.98 -16.81 -8.47
N LEU A 74 -5.31 -15.75 -8.00
CA LEU A 74 -4.26 -15.82 -6.98
C LEU A 74 -4.81 -15.98 -5.56
N GLY A 75 -6.03 -15.48 -5.31
CA GLY A 75 -6.61 -15.37 -3.98
C GLY A 75 -6.13 -14.13 -3.23
N ARG A 76 -6.99 -13.63 -2.34
CA ARG A 76 -6.88 -12.27 -1.78
C ARG A 76 -5.86 -12.21 -0.65
N ARG A 77 -5.73 -13.26 0.15
CA ARG A 77 -4.68 -13.32 1.19
C ARG A 77 -3.30 -13.48 0.57
N LYS A 78 -3.18 -14.33 -0.45
CA LYS A 78 -1.91 -14.57 -1.14
C LYS A 78 -1.40 -13.33 -1.87
N SER A 79 -2.27 -12.56 -2.52
CA SER A 79 -1.86 -11.32 -3.18
C SER A 79 -1.32 -10.30 -2.17
N LEU A 80 -1.95 -10.14 -1.00
CA LEU A 80 -1.44 -9.30 0.09
C LEU A 80 -0.06 -9.74 0.57
N LEU A 81 0.15 -11.05 0.79
CA LEU A 81 1.44 -11.59 1.26
C LEU A 81 2.57 -11.38 0.24
N TYR A 82 2.34 -11.74 -1.02
CA TYR A 82 3.37 -11.61 -2.06
C TYR A 82 3.72 -10.15 -2.32
N THR A 83 2.71 -9.28 -2.41
CA THR A 83 2.94 -7.85 -2.65
C THR A 83 3.64 -7.18 -1.48
N SER A 84 3.36 -7.57 -0.22
CA SER A 84 4.10 -7.05 0.94
C SER A 84 5.60 -7.35 0.85
N VAL A 85 6.00 -8.58 0.54
CA VAL A 85 7.42 -8.95 0.44
C VAL A 85 8.11 -8.16 -0.66
N ILE A 86 7.47 -8.08 -1.82
CA ILE A 86 8.00 -7.33 -2.97
C ILE A 86 8.16 -5.84 -2.63
N MET A 87 7.16 -5.24 -1.96
CA MET A 87 7.21 -3.84 -1.56
C MET A 87 8.33 -3.54 -0.54
N VAL A 88 8.63 -4.47 0.38
CA VAL A 88 9.77 -4.35 1.30
C VAL A 88 11.06 -4.20 0.51
N VAL A 89 11.28 -5.07 -0.48
CA VAL A 89 12.51 -5.05 -1.29
C VAL A 89 12.67 -3.70 -2.02
N TRP A 90 11.61 -3.19 -2.63
CA TRP A 90 11.65 -1.90 -3.33
C TRP A 90 11.91 -0.72 -2.39
N MET A 91 11.22 -0.67 -1.25
CA MET A 91 11.37 0.43 -0.29
C MET A 91 12.75 0.44 0.36
N PHE A 92 13.32 -0.72 0.69
CA PHE A 92 14.68 -0.79 1.23
C PHE A 92 15.73 -0.39 0.21
N TYR A 93 15.59 -0.78 -1.06
CA TYR A 93 16.52 -0.32 -2.10
C TYR A 93 16.50 1.20 -2.25
N ILE A 94 15.32 1.81 -2.33
CA ILE A 94 15.18 3.28 -2.43
C ILE A 94 15.80 3.95 -1.20
N GLY A 95 15.57 3.39 -0.01
CA GLY A 95 16.17 3.87 1.23
C GLY A 95 17.70 3.82 1.21
N PHE A 96 18.30 2.71 0.77
CA PHE A 96 19.75 2.56 0.66
C PHE A 96 20.35 3.51 -0.37
N TYR A 97 19.71 3.66 -1.53
CA TYR A 97 20.17 4.58 -2.56
C TYR A 97 20.25 6.02 -2.04
N ILE A 98 19.18 6.51 -1.40
CA ILE A 98 19.14 7.88 -0.88
C ILE A 98 20.14 8.09 0.26
N HIS A 99 20.44 7.05 1.04
CA HIS A 99 21.40 7.13 2.15
C HIS A 99 22.85 7.14 1.67
N PHE A 100 23.22 6.27 0.72
CA PHE A 100 24.61 6.10 0.28
C PHE A 100 25.01 7.03 -0.86
N ASP A 101 24.10 7.25 -1.82
CA ASP A 101 24.34 8.08 -3.00
C ASP A 101 23.24 9.16 -3.12
N PRO A 102 23.17 10.10 -2.16
CA PRO A 102 22.19 11.18 -2.24
C PRO A 102 22.41 11.97 -3.54
N PRO A 103 21.38 12.13 -4.39
CA PRO A 103 21.54 12.81 -5.66
C PRO A 103 21.94 14.26 -5.41
N LYS A 104 23.11 14.61 -5.94
CA LYS A 104 23.64 15.98 -5.89
C LYS A 104 23.17 16.71 -7.14
N ALA A 105 22.60 17.90 -6.96
CA ALA A 105 21.92 18.71 -7.99
C ALA A 105 22.75 19.04 -9.26
N GLU A 106 24.06 18.77 -9.25
CA GLU A 106 25.00 19.12 -10.34
C GLU A 106 25.61 17.91 -11.05
N LYS A 107 25.27 16.66 -10.67
CA LYS A 107 25.80 15.45 -11.33
C LYS A 107 24.75 14.78 -12.20
N VAL A 108 25.23 14.24 -13.33
CA VAL A 108 24.48 13.29 -14.16
C VAL A 108 23.97 12.17 -13.26
N ILE A 109 22.69 11.82 -13.38
CA ILE A 109 22.04 10.78 -12.57
C ILE A 109 22.86 9.48 -12.71
N PRO A 110 23.38 8.92 -11.62
CA PRO A 110 24.09 7.65 -11.68
C PRO A 110 23.12 6.54 -12.11
N PRO A 111 23.60 5.43 -12.71
CA PRO A 111 22.74 4.28 -13.06
C PRO A 111 21.86 3.80 -11.88
N ALA A 112 22.36 3.92 -10.65
CA ALA A 112 21.63 3.61 -9.43
C ALA A 112 20.41 4.53 -9.19
N GLY A 113 20.44 5.79 -9.63
CA GLY A 113 19.31 6.72 -9.55
C GLY A 113 18.19 6.38 -10.52
N TYR A 114 18.55 5.95 -11.73
CA TYR A 114 17.56 5.40 -12.67
C TYR A 114 16.92 4.11 -12.13
N ALA A 115 17.70 3.25 -11.46
CA ALA A 115 17.15 2.05 -10.81
C ALA A 115 16.19 2.42 -9.65
N ALA A 116 16.57 3.37 -8.79
CA ALA A 116 15.70 3.85 -7.71
C ALA A 116 14.39 4.44 -8.25
N LEU A 117 14.46 5.20 -9.34
CA LEU A 117 13.28 5.71 -10.04
C LEU A 117 12.39 4.55 -10.50
N THR A 118 12.93 3.55 -11.20
CA THR A 118 12.17 2.38 -11.65
C THR A 118 11.52 1.63 -10.48
N PHE A 119 12.22 1.51 -9.33
CA PHE A 119 11.66 0.84 -8.17
C PHE A 119 10.52 1.61 -7.49
N ILE A 120 10.45 2.93 -7.62
CA ILE A 120 9.26 3.70 -7.18
C ILE A 120 8.04 3.30 -8.01
N PHE A 121 8.19 3.11 -9.33
CA PHE A 121 7.11 2.62 -10.18
C PHE A 121 6.72 1.17 -9.83
N PHE A 122 7.70 0.28 -9.61
CA PHE A 122 7.41 -1.09 -9.20
C PHE A 122 6.76 -1.17 -7.81
N PHE A 123 7.13 -0.29 -6.88
CA PHE A 123 6.41 -0.14 -5.62
C PHE A 123 4.94 0.23 -5.87
N ALA A 124 4.68 1.22 -6.72
CA ALA A 124 3.32 1.64 -7.06
C ALA A 124 2.49 0.47 -7.62
N VAL A 125 3.02 -0.24 -8.62
CA VAL A 125 2.35 -1.39 -9.21
C VAL A 125 2.12 -2.49 -8.18
N SER A 126 3.13 -2.80 -7.36
CA SER A 126 3.02 -3.86 -6.34
C SER A 126 1.95 -3.52 -5.30
N PHE A 127 1.84 -2.25 -4.92
CA PHE A 127 0.79 -1.78 -4.03
C PHE A 127 -0.59 -1.93 -4.66
N GLU A 128 -0.77 -1.47 -5.90
CA GLU A 128 -2.06 -1.54 -6.61
C GLU A 128 -2.47 -2.97 -6.97
N VAL A 129 -1.52 -3.90 -7.11
CA VAL A 129 -1.77 -5.31 -7.37
C VAL A 129 -2.10 -6.12 -6.10
N GLY A 130 -2.10 -5.48 -4.93
CA GLY A 130 -2.46 -6.13 -3.68
C GLY A 130 -3.18 -5.18 -2.75
N TRP A 131 -2.41 -4.48 -1.93
CA TRP A 131 -2.91 -3.68 -0.82
C TRP A 131 -3.85 -2.53 -1.21
N GLY A 132 -3.77 -2.00 -2.42
CA GLY A 132 -4.70 -0.97 -2.92
C GLY A 132 -6.15 -1.47 -2.92
N PRO A 133 -6.53 -2.36 -3.85
CA PRO A 133 -7.91 -2.84 -3.99
C PRO A 133 -8.32 -3.87 -2.93
N VAL A 134 -7.41 -4.75 -2.51
CA VAL A 134 -7.78 -5.91 -1.69
C VAL A 134 -8.23 -5.50 -0.28
N CYS A 135 -7.64 -4.45 0.31
CA CYS A 135 -8.06 -3.96 1.63
C CYS A 135 -9.54 -3.53 1.62
N TRP A 136 -9.97 -2.85 0.56
CA TRP A 136 -11.36 -2.40 0.42
C TRP A 136 -12.33 -3.55 0.19
N ILE A 137 -11.90 -4.56 -0.58
CA ILE A 137 -12.66 -5.79 -0.76
C ILE A 137 -12.89 -6.47 0.60
N TYR A 138 -11.83 -6.67 1.39
CA TYR A 138 -11.95 -7.28 2.73
C TYR A 138 -12.85 -6.49 3.68
N ILE A 139 -12.77 -5.16 3.70
CA ILE A 139 -13.64 -4.32 4.55
C ILE A 139 -15.12 -4.53 4.22
N SER A 140 -15.43 -4.79 2.94
CA SER A 140 -16.79 -5.05 2.50
C SER A 140 -17.24 -6.49 2.74
N GLU A 141 -16.33 -7.47 2.72
CA GLU A 141 -16.67 -8.89 2.74
C GLU A 141 -16.63 -9.55 4.13
N ILE A 142 -15.76 -9.07 5.02
CA ILE A 142 -15.61 -9.60 6.38
C ILE A 142 -16.90 -9.43 7.22
N PRO A 143 -17.54 -8.24 7.29
CA PRO A 143 -18.75 -8.05 8.09
C PRO A 143 -19.99 -8.66 7.40
N SER A 144 -20.97 -9.07 8.20
CA SER A 144 -22.29 -9.43 7.68
C SER A 144 -22.96 -8.24 6.99
N ALA A 145 -23.87 -8.50 6.05
CA ALA A 145 -24.50 -7.45 5.22
C ALA A 145 -25.09 -6.29 6.05
N ARG A 146 -25.67 -6.61 7.22
CA ARG A 146 -26.24 -5.61 8.15
C ARG A 146 -25.20 -4.68 8.76
N LEU A 147 -23.97 -5.15 8.97
CA LEU A 147 -22.89 -4.42 9.65
C LEU A 147 -21.88 -3.80 8.69
N ARG A 148 -21.99 -4.10 7.40
CA ARG A 148 -21.10 -3.65 6.34
C ARG A 148 -20.97 -2.13 6.27
N SER A 149 -22.09 -1.40 6.26
CA SER A 149 -22.08 0.06 6.19
C SER A 149 -21.32 0.69 7.36
N MET A 150 -21.49 0.15 8.57
CA MET A 150 -20.76 0.64 9.73
C MET A 150 -19.27 0.26 9.69
N ASN A 151 -18.92 -0.93 9.20
CA ASN A 151 -17.51 -1.31 9.02
C ASN A 151 -16.79 -0.39 8.02
N VAL A 152 -17.46 -0.01 6.94
CA VAL A 152 -16.95 1.00 5.98
C VAL A 152 -16.83 2.37 6.64
N ALA A 153 -17.75 2.77 7.52
CA ALA A 153 -17.61 4.00 8.28
C ALA A 153 -16.40 3.97 9.22
N ILE A 154 -16.12 2.84 9.86
CA ILE A 154 -14.93 2.65 10.71
C ILE A 154 -13.64 2.67 9.87
N ALA A 155 -13.71 2.25 8.60
CA ALA A 155 -12.59 2.37 7.68
C ALA A 155 -12.17 3.84 7.42
N ALA A 156 -12.98 4.83 7.82
CA ALA A 156 -12.57 6.24 7.85
C ALA A 156 -11.34 6.49 8.75
N THR A 157 -10.96 5.55 9.63
CA THR A 157 -9.65 5.54 10.31
C THR A 157 -8.48 5.72 9.34
N GLN A 158 -8.62 5.32 8.07
CA GLN A 158 -7.62 5.60 7.04
C GLN A 158 -7.27 7.08 6.91
N TRP A 159 -8.23 8.00 7.12
CA TRP A 159 -8.01 9.43 6.91
C TRP A 159 -7.20 10.02 8.05
N LEU A 160 -7.42 9.51 9.27
CA LEU A 160 -6.60 9.84 10.43
C LEU A 160 -5.15 9.40 10.20
N PHE A 161 -4.93 8.17 9.76
CA PHE A 161 -3.57 7.67 9.51
C PHE A 161 -2.92 8.31 8.27
N ASN A 162 -3.70 8.70 7.27
CA ASN A 162 -3.21 9.54 6.18
C ASN A 162 -2.65 10.87 6.72
N PHE A 163 -3.38 11.55 7.60
CA PHE A 163 -2.92 12.79 8.23
C PHE A 163 -1.61 12.58 9.02
N VAL A 164 -1.53 11.50 9.81
CA VAL A 164 -0.30 11.14 10.56
C VAL A 164 0.87 10.96 9.60
N VAL A 165 0.70 10.17 8.55
CA VAL A 165 1.75 9.91 7.55
C VAL A 165 2.15 11.19 6.83
N ALA A 166 1.19 12.00 6.39
CA ALA A 166 1.44 13.27 5.71
C ALA A 166 2.24 14.25 6.57
N LYS A 167 1.97 14.33 7.89
CA LYS A 167 2.76 15.15 8.83
C LYS A 167 4.15 14.58 9.10
N SER A 168 4.28 13.26 9.12
CA SER A 168 5.53 12.57 9.46
C SER A 168 6.51 12.39 8.29
N VAL A 169 6.10 12.68 7.04
CA VAL A 169 6.88 12.38 5.83
C VAL A 169 8.25 13.06 5.80
N LEU A 170 8.39 14.25 6.39
CA LEU A 170 9.66 14.98 6.46
C LEU A 170 10.66 14.35 7.44
N THR A 171 10.19 13.48 8.34
CA THR A 171 10.99 12.78 9.35
C THR A 171 11.12 11.29 9.06
N MET A 172 10.18 10.71 8.29
CA MET A 172 10.14 9.29 7.99
C MET A 172 10.95 8.96 6.74
N THR A 173 12.06 8.24 6.90
CA THR A 173 12.86 7.70 5.80
C THR A 173 12.16 6.49 5.15
N TYR A 174 12.43 6.22 3.86
CA TYR A 174 11.93 5.04 3.13
C TYR A 174 12.16 3.70 3.86
N PHE A 175 13.20 3.59 4.70
CA PHE A 175 13.42 2.44 5.58
C PHE A 175 12.26 2.18 6.56
N ILE A 176 11.63 3.24 7.07
CA ILE A 176 10.50 3.13 7.98
C ILE A 176 9.27 2.62 7.23
N PHE A 177 9.00 3.17 6.04
CA PHE A 177 7.93 2.65 5.16
C PHE A 177 8.16 1.19 4.76
N GLY A 178 9.41 0.81 4.44
CA GLY A 178 9.79 -0.58 4.19
C GLY A 178 9.58 -1.47 5.40
N SER A 179 9.91 -1.00 6.60
CA SER A 179 9.69 -1.75 7.84
C SER A 179 8.21 -1.97 8.12
N PHE A 180 7.37 -0.96 7.87
CA PHE A 180 5.91 -1.13 7.93
C PHE A 180 5.41 -2.15 6.90
N CYS A 181 5.97 -2.19 5.69
CA CYS A 181 5.63 -3.23 4.71
C CYS A 181 5.96 -4.65 5.22
N ALA A 182 7.00 -4.81 6.05
CA ALA A 182 7.29 -6.09 6.70
C ALA A 182 6.30 -6.43 7.82
N VAL A 183 5.91 -5.43 8.63
CA VAL A 183 4.84 -5.59 9.64
C VAL A 183 3.52 -5.97 8.98
N MET A 184 3.21 -5.41 7.82
CA MET A 184 2.03 -5.75 7.02
C MET A 184 2.02 -7.22 6.61
N PHE A 185 3.16 -7.76 6.19
CA PHE A 185 3.29 -9.20 5.90
C PHE A 185 2.95 -10.05 7.13
N VAL A 186 3.53 -9.71 8.29
CA VAL A 186 3.26 -10.41 9.56
C VAL A 186 1.78 -10.31 9.94
N PHE A 187 1.18 -9.12 9.81
CA PHE A 187 -0.24 -8.90 10.06
C PHE A 187 -1.13 -9.79 9.17
N THR A 188 -0.86 -9.82 7.87
CA THR A 188 -1.61 -10.66 6.93
C THR A 188 -1.40 -12.15 7.18
N TRP A 189 -0.20 -12.55 7.59
CA TRP A 189 0.09 -13.95 7.87
C TRP A 189 -0.72 -14.47 9.06
N PHE A 190 -0.78 -13.73 10.16
CA PHE A 190 -1.42 -14.20 11.40
C PHE A 190 -2.90 -13.86 11.52
N PHE A 191 -3.33 -12.68 11.07
CA PHE A 191 -4.67 -12.15 11.41
C PHE A 191 -5.67 -12.18 10.25
N VAL A 192 -5.21 -12.26 9.00
CA VAL A 192 -6.08 -12.17 7.82
C VAL A 192 -6.51 -13.57 7.37
N PRO A 193 -7.81 -13.92 7.46
CA PRO A 193 -8.33 -15.17 6.89
C PRO A 193 -8.42 -15.07 5.37
N GLU A 194 -8.39 -16.20 4.66
CA GLU A 194 -8.68 -16.22 3.22
C GLU A 194 -10.18 -16.09 2.98
N THR A 195 -10.61 -15.13 2.17
CA THR A 195 -12.05 -14.92 1.83
C THR A 195 -12.42 -15.45 0.45
N LYS A 196 -11.47 -15.95 -0.34
CA LYS A 196 -11.76 -16.45 -1.69
C LYS A 196 -12.76 -17.62 -1.64
N GLY A 197 -13.90 -17.45 -2.34
CA GLY A 197 -14.91 -18.50 -2.54
C GLY A 197 -15.84 -18.75 -1.35
N ILE A 198 -15.78 -17.94 -0.29
CA ILE A 198 -16.67 -18.06 0.88
C ILE A 198 -17.72 -16.94 0.79
N TRP A 199 -18.99 -17.32 0.68
CA TRP A 199 -20.11 -16.38 0.73
C TRP A 199 -20.14 -15.66 2.08
N SER A 200 -20.47 -14.36 2.08
CA SER A 200 -20.39 -13.45 3.25
C SER A 200 -21.18 -13.92 4.49
N GLU A 201 -22.10 -14.86 4.31
CA GLU A 201 -22.91 -15.44 5.38
C GLU A 201 -22.19 -16.60 6.09
N TRP A 202 -21.33 -17.35 5.38
CA TRP A 202 -20.54 -18.48 5.91
C TRP A 202 -19.18 -18.08 6.49
N THR A 203 -18.64 -16.92 6.12
CA THR A 203 -17.53 -16.29 6.87
C THR A 203 -17.98 -15.94 8.29
N THR A 204 -19.29 -15.88 8.55
CA THR A 204 -19.83 -15.57 9.87
C THR A 204 -19.60 -16.68 10.90
N SER A 205 -19.59 -17.94 10.47
CA SER A 205 -19.52 -19.11 11.34
C SER A 205 -18.12 -19.68 11.54
N SER A 206 -17.13 -19.21 10.79
CA SER A 206 -15.76 -19.75 10.75
C SER A 206 -14.69 -18.83 11.39
N VAL A 207 -15.07 -17.66 11.90
CA VAL A 207 -14.16 -16.65 12.49
C VAL A 207 -14.62 -16.12 13.83
#